data_AF-A0A9X1HJU3-F1
#
_entry.id   AF-A0A9X1HJU3-F1
#
_cell.length_a   1.000
_cell.length_b   1.000
_cell.length_c   1.000
_cell.angle_alpha   90.00
_cell.angle_beta   90.00
_cell.angle_gamma   90.00
#
_symmetry.space_group_name_H-M   'P 1'
#
loop_
_entity.id
_entity.type
_entity.pdbx_description
1 polymer ?
#
loop_
_entity_poly.entity_id
_entity_poly.type
_entity_poly.pdbx_seq_one_letter_code
_entity_poly.pdbx_strand_id
1 'polypeptide(L)'
;MKSFIDDYIEYNPTRNRPLDMLPILAWMDEDRVRKALPDQKIGRRPTLHYRLPNSRIDEPDWSFTTEWNKWMPVENLVSDPDKLDSMARKYLYHLEHPILSRAKTWMEEIKNVFGSE
;
A
#
# COMPACT_ATOMS: atom_id res chain seq x y z
N MET A 1 -12.12 -13.92 2.24
CA MET A 1 -11.47 -13.60 3.54
C MET A 1 -10.27 -14.49 3.82
N LYS A 2 -10.37 -15.84 3.69
CA LYS A 2 -9.18 -16.69 3.86
C LYS A 2 -8.06 -16.34 2.86
N SER A 3 -8.36 -16.18 1.56
CA SER A 3 -7.35 -15.73 0.59
C SER A 3 -6.78 -14.36 0.96
N PHE A 4 -7.65 -13.38 1.23
CA PHE A 4 -7.24 -12.00 1.50
C PHE A 4 -6.19 -11.81 2.61
N ILE A 5 -6.27 -12.53 3.73
CA ILE A 5 -5.25 -12.37 4.79
C ILE A 5 -3.89 -12.87 4.31
N ASP A 6 -3.85 -14.01 3.63
CA ASP A 6 -2.61 -14.54 3.06
C ASP A 6 -2.07 -13.61 1.98
N ASP A 7 -2.91 -13.20 1.03
CA ASP A 7 -2.55 -12.30 -0.06
C ASP A 7 -2.01 -10.97 0.50
N TYR A 8 -2.69 -10.40 1.51
CA TYR A 8 -2.23 -9.16 2.13
C TYR A 8 -0.86 -9.34 2.77
N ILE A 9 -0.63 -10.44 3.51
CA ILE A 9 0.66 -10.71 4.16
C ILE A 9 1.76 -10.96 3.11
N GLU A 10 1.45 -11.67 2.03
CA GLU A 10 2.38 -11.95 0.93
C GLU A 10 2.88 -10.65 0.28
N TYR A 11 1.96 -9.73 -0.05
CA TYR A 11 2.32 -8.48 -0.73
C TYR A 11 2.67 -7.33 0.23
N ASN A 12 2.30 -7.43 1.51
CA ASN A 12 2.53 -6.41 2.55
C ASN A 12 3.01 -7.02 3.88
N PRO A 13 4.16 -7.73 3.93
CA PRO A 13 4.65 -8.45 5.12
C PRO A 13 5.28 -7.51 6.18
N THR A 14 4.77 -6.29 6.31
CA THR A 14 5.36 -5.27 7.18
C THR A 14 4.31 -4.30 7.67
N ARG A 15 4.40 -3.95 8.95
CA ARG A 15 3.64 -2.84 9.53
C ARG A 15 4.12 -1.48 9.02
N ASN A 16 5.27 -1.41 8.32
CA ASN A 16 5.90 -0.18 7.85
C ASN A 16 5.27 0.38 6.57
N ARG A 17 3.96 0.61 6.60
CA ARG A 17 3.17 1.13 5.48
C ARG A 17 2.36 2.36 5.90
N PRO A 18 2.09 3.31 4.98
CA PRO A 18 1.16 4.42 5.24
C PRO A 18 -0.23 3.95 5.66
N LEU A 19 -0.72 2.85 5.06
CA LEU A 19 -1.89 2.09 5.51
C LEU A 19 -1.44 0.69 5.94
N ASP A 20 -1.61 0.40 7.23
CA ASP A 20 -1.28 -0.87 7.86
C ASP A 20 -2.58 -1.57 8.30
N MET A 21 -2.88 -2.72 7.68
CA MET A 21 -4.07 -3.51 7.98
C MET A 21 -3.76 -4.65 8.96
N LEU A 22 -2.50 -4.90 9.32
CA LEU A 22 -2.13 -5.99 10.23
C LEU A 22 -2.89 -5.94 11.58
N PRO A 23 -3.21 -4.75 12.17
CA PRO A 23 -3.99 -4.69 13.41
C PRO A 23 -5.40 -5.29 13.30
N ILE A 24 -6.14 -4.97 12.24
CA ILE A 24 -7.50 -5.50 12.01
C ILE A 24 -7.45 -6.96 11.57
N LEU A 25 -6.47 -7.34 10.73
CA LEU A 25 -6.31 -8.73 10.32
C LEU A 25 -5.96 -9.64 11.52
N ALA A 26 -5.09 -9.19 12.42
CA ALA A 26 -4.80 -9.89 13.66
C ALA A 26 -5.97 -9.88 14.66
N TRP A 27 -6.87 -8.90 14.58
CA TRP A 27 -8.11 -8.92 15.36
C TRP A 27 -9.09 -9.98 14.85
N MET A 28 -9.06 -10.28 13.54
CA MET A 28 -9.91 -11.29 12.90
C MET A 28 -9.34 -12.71 13.01
N ASP A 29 -8.03 -12.90 12.84
CA ASP A 29 -7.36 -14.20 12.85
C ASP A 29 -5.89 -14.04 13.29
N GLU A 30 -5.69 -13.95 14.62
CA GLU A 30 -4.36 -13.70 15.19
C GLU A 30 -3.37 -14.82 14.89
N ASP A 31 -3.79 -16.08 15.06
CA ASP A 31 -2.90 -17.25 14.90
C ASP A 31 -2.29 -17.28 13.50
N ARG A 32 -3.09 -16.99 12.49
CA ARG A 32 -2.64 -16.91 11.10
C ARG A 32 -1.62 -15.81 10.88
N VAL A 33 -1.92 -14.59 11.33
CA VAL A 33 -1.03 -13.43 11.17
C VAL A 33 0.29 -13.67 11.92
N ARG A 34 0.24 -14.22 13.13
CA ARG A 34 1.43 -14.52 13.95
C ARG A 34 2.27 -15.65 13.39
N LYS A 35 1.64 -16.68 12.82
CA LYS A 35 2.36 -17.76 12.14
C LYS A 35 3.18 -17.23 10.97
N ALA A 36 2.63 -16.27 10.20
CA ALA A 36 3.32 -15.70 9.05
C ALA A 36 4.33 -14.60 9.41
N LEU A 37 4.08 -13.82 10.47
CA LEU A 37 4.88 -12.66 10.89
C LEU A 37 5.23 -12.73 12.39
N PRO A 38 6.02 -13.73 12.84
CA PRO A 38 6.26 -13.98 14.27
C PRO A 38 6.96 -12.81 14.98
N ASP A 39 7.88 -12.14 14.29
CA ASP A 39 8.72 -11.08 14.88
C ASP A 39 8.13 -9.67 14.75
N GLN A 40 7.03 -9.50 14.00
CA GLN A 40 6.40 -8.20 13.80
C GLN A 40 5.65 -7.75 15.06
N LYS A 41 5.90 -6.51 15.49
CA LYS A 41 5.18 -5.87 16.61
C LYS A 41 3.78 -5.42 16.17
N ILE A 42 2.86 -6.38 16.10
CA ILE A 42 1.46 -6.16 15.72
C ILE A 42 0.62 -6.08 17.00
N GLY A 43 -0.15 -5.00 17.17
CA GLY A 43 -1.14 -4.88 18.25
C GLY A 43 -2.53 -5.12 17.68
N ARG A 44 -3.20 -6.23 18.04
CA ARG A 44 -4.53 -6.57 17.52
C ARG A 44 -5.58 -5.58 18.02
N ARG A 45 -6.41 -5.07 17.12
CA ARG A 45 -7.52 -4.16 17.43
C ARG A 45 -8.40 -3.95 16.19
N PRO A 46 -9.71 -3.71 16.34
CA PRO A 46 -10.63 -3.49 15.22
C PRO A 46 -10.47 -2.07 14.63
N THR A 47 -9.30 -1.78 14.03
CA THR A 47 -9.01 -0.48 13.41
C THR A 47 -8.11 -0.64 12.19
N LEU A 48 -8.31 0.21 11.19
CA LEU A 48 -7.31 0.49 10.17
C LEU A 48 -6.25 1.43 10.77
N HIS A 49 -4.98 1.20 10.46
CA HIS A 49 -3.89 2.02 10.97
C HIS A 49 -3.31 2.88 9.86
N TYR A 50 -3.70 4.15 9.86
CA TYR A 50 -3.13 5.18 8.99
C TYR A 50 -1.96 5.84 9.71
N ARG A 51 -0.82 5.93 9.04
CA ARG A 51 0.31 6.71 9.53
C ARG A 51 0.22 8.12 9.01
N LEU A 52 0.15 9.06 9.95
CA LEU A 52 0.33 10.45 9.61
C LEU A 52 1.77 10.69 9.13
N PRO A 53 1.97 11.65 8.23
CA PRO A 53 3.30 12.04 7.82
C PRO A 53 4.11 12.60 9.00
N ASN A 54 5.43 12.53 8.88
CA ASN A 54 6.31 13.19 9.83
C ASN A 54 5.99 14.70 9.85
N SER A 55 5.78 15.25 11.05
CA SER A 55 5.62 16.68 11.27
C SER A 55 7.00 17.34 11.27
N ARG A 56 7.42 17.90 10.14
CA ARG A 56 8.69 18.62 10.00
C ARG A 56 8.45 20.12 10.16
N ILE A 57 7.92 20.50 11.31
CA ILE A 57 7.43 21.86 11.59
C ILE A 57 8.53 22.92 11.57
N ASP A 58 9.79 22.50 11.68
CA ASP A 58 11.00 23.31 11.62
C ASP A 58 11.53 23.51 10.18
N GLU A 59 11.01 22.76 9.21
CA GLU A 59 11.32 22.93 7.78
C GLU A 59 10.32 23.93 7.16
N PRO A 60 10.75 25.14 6.74
CA PRO A 60 9.82 26.17 6.24
C PRO A 60 9.03 25.74 4.99
N ASP A 61 9.60 24.85 4.19
CA ASP A 61 8.98 24.32 2.96
C ASP A 61 8.11 23.07 3.23
N TRP A 62 8.03 22.61 4.48
CA TRP A 62 7.19 21.48 4.82
C TRP A 62 5.72 21.87 4.80
N SER A 63 4.92 21.03 4.15
CA SER A 63 3.46 21.14 4.18
C SER A 63 2.85 19.76 4.28
N PHE A 64 1.82 19.65 5.13
CA PHE A 64 0.95 18.48 5.17
C PHE A 64 0.35 18.15 3.79
N THR A 65 0.10 19.18 2.96
CA THR A 65 -0.48 18.99 1.62
C THR A 65 0.38 18.11 0.72
N THR A 66 1.71 18.11 0.89
CA THR A 66 2.61 17.24 0.10
C THR A 66 2.28 15.76 0.31
N GLU A 67 1.99 15.38 1.55
CA GLU A 67 1.73 13.98 1.91
C GLU A 67 0.28 13.60 1.63
N TRP A 68 -0.65 14.56 1.78
CA TRP A 68 -2.02 14.41 1.32
C TRP A 68 -2.11 14.20 -0.20
N ASN A 69 -1.35 14.97 -0.99
CA ASN A 69 -1.36 14.87 -2.44
C ASN A 69 -0.83 13.53 -2.96
N LYS A 70 -0.02 12.79 -2.18
CA LYS A 70 0.38 11.42 -2.53
C LYS A 70 -0.78 10.42 -2.45
N TRP A 71 -1.79 10.69 -1.62
CA TRP A 71 -2.99 9.85 -1.51
C TRP A 71 -4.01 10.13 -2.61
N MET A 72 -4.08 11.37 -3.12
CA MET A 72 -5.07 11.75 -4.13
C MET A 72 -5.08 10.83 -5.37
N PRO A 73 -3.95 10.44 -5.98
CA PRO A 73 -3.95 9.47 -7.06
C PRO A 73 -4.48 8.08 -6.68
N VAL A 74 -4.26 7.64 -5.43
CA VAL A 74 -4.76 6.35 -4.93
C VAL A 74 -6.28 6.41 -4.83
N GLU A 75 -6.82 7.47 -4.22
CA GLU A 75 -8.28 7.69 -4.12
C GLU A 75 -8.92 7.79 -5.51
N ASN A 76 -8.30 8.55 -6.42
CA ASN A 76 -8.77 8.66 -7.80
C ASN A 76 -8.76 7.31 -8.52
N LEU A 77 -7.71 6.49 -8.35
CA LEU A 77 -7.63 5.17 -8.96
C LEU A 77 -8.71 4.23 -8.40
N VAL A 78 -8.94 4.24 -7.08
CA VAL A 78 -9.96 3.41 -6.45
C VAL A 78 -11.38 3.84 -6.83
N SER A 79 -11.60 5.13 -7.11
CA SER A 79 -12.89 5.66 -7.57
C SER A 79 -13.29 5.23 -9.00
N ASP A 80 -12.35 4.67 -9.77
CA ASP A 80 -12.54 4.21 -11.14
C ASP A 80 -12.24 2.69 -11.23
N PRO A 81 -13.26 1.82 -11.08
CA PRO A 81 -13.08 0.37 -11.02
C PRO A 81 -12.44 -0.23 -12.28
N ASP A 82 -12.76 0.30 -13.47
CA ASP A 82 -12.22 -0.20 -14.74
C ASP A 82 -10.74 0.13 -14.86
N LYS A 83 -10.36 1.36 -14.48
CA LYS A 83 -8.95 1.77 -14.42
C LYS A 83 -8.19 0.98 -13.36
N LEU A 84 -8.78 0.74 -12.19
CA LEU A 84 -8.17 -0.07 -11.13
C LEU A 84 -7.88 -1.49 -11.61
N ASP A 85 -8.86 -2.17 -12.22
CA ASP A 85 -8.68 -3.55 -12.74
C ASP A 85 -7.58 -3.60 -13.82
N SER A 86 -7.60 -2.64 -14.75
CA SER A 86 -6.57 -2.53 -15.79
C SER A 86 -5.17 -2.38 -15.20
N MET A 87 -5.01 -1.49 -14.22
CA MET A 87 -3.72 -1.23 -13.57
C MET A 87 -3.24 -2.41 -12.72
N ALA A 88 -4.14 -3.09 -12.02
CA ALA A 88 -3.82 -4.29 -11.25
C ALA A 88 -3.25 -5.39 -12.16
N ARG A 89 -3.89 -5.66 -13.32
CA ARG A 89 -3.40 -6.66 -14.29
C ARG A 89 -2.02 -6.30 -14.84
N LYS A 90 -1.79 -5.03 -15.19
CA LYS A 90 -0.49 -4.56 -15.65
C LYS A 90 0.59 -4.73 -14.58
N TYR A 91 0.26 -4.45 -13.32
CA TYR A 91 1.19 -4.62 -12.21
C TYR A 91 1.55 -6.10 -11.97
N LEU A 92 0.56 -6.98 -11.97
CA LEU A 92 0.80 -8.43 -11.84
C LEU A 92 1.66 -8.95 -12.99
N TYR A 93 1.37 -8.55 -14.23
CA TYR A 93 2.22 -8.88 -15.38
C TYR A 93 3.65 -8.39 -15.20
N HIS A 94 3.84 -7.17 -14.69
CA HIS A 94 5.16 -6.61 -14.36
C HIS A 94 5.91 -7.48 -13.34
N LEU A 95 5.24 -7.94 -12.27
CA LEU A 95 5.86 -8.80 -11.24
C LEU A 95 6.27 -10.17 -11.79
N GLU A 96 5.51 -10.73 -12.73
CA GLU A 96 5.79 -12.03 -13.35
C GLU A 96 6.94 -11.98 -14.39
N HIS A 97 7.32 -10.79 -14.87
CA HIS A 97 8.28 -10.61 -15.97
C HIS A 97 9.52 -9.74 -15.62
N PRO A 98 10.25 -10.03 -14.52
CA PRO A 98 11.30 -9.15 -13.95
C PRO A 98 12.43 -8.74 -14.91
N ILE A 99 12.72 -9.54 -15.95
CA ILE A 99 13.76 -9.24 -16.94
C ILE A 99 13.29 -8.17 -17.95
N LEU A 100 12.01 -8.18 -18.33
CA LEU A 100 11.38 -7.17 -19.20
C LEU A 100 10.92 -5.94 -18.41
N SER A 101 10.81 -6.09 -17.09
CA SER A 101 10.10 -5.19 -16.20
C SER A 101 11.09 -4.47 -15.27
N ARG A 102 12.10 -3.81 -15.85
CA ARG A 102 12.97 -2.91 -15.08
C ARG A 102 12.09 -1.90 -14.33
N ALA A 103 12.45 -1.56 -13.09
CA ALA A 103 11.73 -0.58 -12.27
C ALA A 103 11.42 0.73 -13.02
N LYS A 104 12.29 1.13 -13.95
CA LYS A 104 12.08 2.27 -14.85
C LYS A 104 10.83 2.13 -15.73
N THR A 105 10.57 0.94 -16.28
CA THR A 105 9.41 0.65 -17.14
C THR A 105 8.09 0.77 -16.38
N TRP A 106 8.04 0.30 -15.12
CA TRP A 106 6.85 0.48 -14.29
C TRP A 106 6.60 1.95 -13.95
N MET A 107 7.66 2.68 -13.60
CA MET A 107 7.57 4.12 -13.31
C MET A 107 7.07 4.92 -14.53
N GLU A 108 7.46 4.52 -15.74
CA GLU A 108 6.95 5.10 -16.98
C GLU A 108 5.46 4.77 -17.20
N GLU A 109 5.05 3.53 -16.99
CA GLU A 109 3.66 3.07 -17.15
C GLU A 109 2.69 3.79 -16.19
N ILE A 110 3.11 4.02 -14.94
CA ILE A 110 2.28 4.67 -13.93
C ILE A 110 2.33 6.19 -13.98
N LYS A 111 3.21 6.79 -14.80
CA LYS A 111 3.43 8.23 -14.85
C LYS A 111 2.16 9.01 -15.21
N ASN A 112 1.32 8.47 -16.08
CA ASN A 112 0.06 9.11 -16.48
C ASN A 112 -1.12 8.76 -15.53
N VAL A 113 -0.89 7.87 -14.56
CA VAL A 113 -1.88 7.47 -13.56
C VAL A 113 -1.68 8.25 -12.26
N PHE A 114 -0.42 8.49 -11.88
CA PHE A 114 -0.03 9.17 -10.65
C PHE A 114 0.66 10.53 -10.90
N GLY A 115 0.84 10.92 -12.16
CA GLY A 115 1.32 12.25 -12.52
C GLY A 115 0.26 13.28 -12.23
N SER A 116 0.57 14.18 -11.29
CA SER A 116 -0.08 15.47 -11.21
C SER A 116 0.31 16.29 -12.45
N GLU A 117 -0.63 17.11 -12.94
CA GLU A 117 -0.30 18.35 -13.64
C GLU A 117 0.72 19.18 -12.84
#